data_AF-A0A2N0Z8A4-F1
#
_entry.id   AF-A0A2N0Z8A4-F1
#
_cell.length_a   1.000
_cell.length_b   1.000
_cell.length_c   1.000
_cell.angle_alpha   90.00
_cell.angle_beta   90.00
_cell.angle_gamma   90.00
#
_symmetry.space_group_name_H-M   'P 1'
#
loop_
_entity.id
_entity.type
_entity.pdbx_description
1 polymer ?
#
loop_
_entity_poly.entity_id
_entity_poly.type
_entity_poly.pdbx_seq_one_letter_code
_entity_poly.pdbx_strand_id
1 'polypeptide(L)'
;MVNLIKQNLNVNKDSGELFFILVYPSKNHIPITKPDKIVKFKDNKQYKIVKEKDFLTFQFQSKEFSYIMSSNTKNIKEEDFIKIANSIKK
;
A
#
# COMPACT_ATOMS: atom_id res chain seq x y z
N MET A 1 8.31 19.15 0.38
CA MET A 1 8.14 18.61 1.74
C MET A 1 7.30 17.34 1.61
N VAL A 2 7.86 16.16 1.89
CA VAL A 2 7.13 14.88 1.90
C VAL A 2 6.49 14.77 3.27
N ASN A 3 5.17 14.92 3.37
CA ASN A 3 4.46 14.59 4.61
C ASN A 3 4.41 13.07 4.71
N LEU A 4 5.45 12.50 5.31
CA LEU A 4 5.47 11.10 5.70
C LEU A 4 4.49 10.96 6.87
N ILE A 5 3.22 10.69 6.59
CA ILE A 5 2.27 10.27 7.64
C ILE A 5 2.65 8.85 8.02
N LYS A 6 3.68 8.70 8.86
CA LYS A 6 4.05 7.42 9.47
C LYS A 6 3.08 7.15 10.61
N GLN A 7 1.87 6.73 10.28
CA GLN A 7 0.98 6.16 11.29
C GLN A 7 1.47 4.74 11.57
N ASN A 8 2.19 4.56 12.68
CA ASN A 8 2.30 3.27 13.34
C ASN A 8 0.91 2.95 13.90
N LEU A 9 0.03 2.38 13.07
CA LEU A 9 -1.16 1.70 13.58
C LEU A 9 -0.64 0.46 14.31
N ASN A 10 -0.45 0.61 15.62
CA ASN A 10 0.03 -0.43 16.51
C ASN A 10 -1.13 -1.40 16.73
N VAL A 11 -1.41 -2.23 15.72
CA VAL A 11 -2.42 -3.28 15.78
C VAL A 11 -1.82 -4.40 16.62
N ASN A 12 -1.97 -4.28 17.95
CA ASN A 12 -1.59 -5.26 18.96
C ASN A 12 -0.08 -5.31 19.31
N LYS A 13 0.30 -4.81 20.50
CA LYS A 13 1.70 -4.71 20.95
C LYS A 13 2.41 -6.07 21.14
N ASP A 14 1.65 -7.15 21.24
CA ASP A 14 2.18 -8.49 21.52
C ASP A 14 2.43 -9.34 20.26
N SER A 15 1.90 -8.94 19.09
CA SER A 15 1.97 -9.76 17.87
C SER A 15 3.18 -9.48 16.99
N GLY A 16 3.88 -8.36 17.18
CA GLY A 16 4.96 -7.91 16.27
C GLY A 16 4.46 -7.53 14.87
N GLU A 17 3.15 -7.38 14.70
CA GLU A 17 2.53 -6.98 13.45
C GLU A 17 2.74 -5.49 13.20
N LEU A 18 3.12 -5.19 11.97
CA LEU A 18 3.43 -3.88 11.47
C LEU A 18 2.55 -3.59 10.26
N PHE A 19 1.99 -2.40 10.25
CA PHE A 19 1.24 -1.87 9.12
C PHE A 19 1.66 -0.42 8.91
N PHE A 20 2.13 -0.13 7.69
CA PHE A 20 2.58 1.21 7.31
C PHE A 20 1.84 1.67 6.06
N ILE A 21 1.45 2.94 6.05
CA ILE A 21 0.97 3.64 4.86
C ILE A 21 1.90 4.83 4.61
N LEU A 22 2.46 4.90 3.41
CA LEU A 22 3.17 6.05 2.90
C LEU A 22 2.33 6.71 1.82
N VAL A 23 2.14 8.02 1.94
CA VAL A 23 1.39 8.84 0.98
C VAL A 23 2.29 9.96 0.49
N TYR A 24 2.39 10.13 -0.82
CA TYR A 24 3.18 11.19 -1.42
C TYR A 24 2.49 11.75 -2.67
N PRO A 25 2.77 13.00 -3.08
CA PRO A 25 2.19 13.57 -4.29
C PRO A 25 2.52 12.71 -5.51
N SER A 26 1.55 12.52 -6.42
CA SER A 26 1.69 11.68 -7.63
C SER A 26 2.86 12.08 -8.53
N LYS A 27 3.26 13.36 -8.52
CA LYS A 27 4.46 13.86 -9.22
C LYS A 27 5.77 13.25 -8.73
N ASN A 28 5.79 12.69 -7.51
CA ASN A 28 6.94 12.03 -6.90
C ASN A 28 6.84 10.50 -7.02
N HIS A 29 6.27 9.98 -8.12
CA HIS A 29 6.08 8.56 -8.35
C HIS A 29 7.34 7.74 -8.01
N ILE A 30 7.22 6.80 -7.06
CA ILE A 30 8.31 5.89 -6.74
C ILE A 30 8.05 4.58 -7.49
N PRO A 31 8.83 4.23 -8.52
CA PRO A 31 8.65 2.98 -9.22
C PRO A 31 9.08 1.80 -8.34
N ILE A 32 8.21 0.78 -8.19
CA ILE A 32 8.65 -0.54 -7.73
C ILE A 32 9.58 -1.15 -8.78
N THR A 33 10.76 -1.57 -8.33
CA THR A 33 11.81 -2.18 -9.17
C THR A 33 11.37 -3.47 -9.83
N LYS A 34 10.65 -4.36 -9.11
CA LYS A 34 10.06 -5.61 -9.66
C LYS A 34 8.80 -6.04 -8.88
N PRO A 35 7.58 -5.78 -9.40
CA PRO A 35 6.37 -6.30 -8.79
C PRO A 35 6.18 -7.77 -9.11
N ASP A 36 5.73 -8.56 -8.14
CA ASP A 36 5.34 -9.95 -8.36
C ASP A 36 4.01 -10.02 -9.14
N LYS A 37 3.13 -9.05 -8.91
CA LYS A 37 1.82 -8.98 -9.56
C LYS A 37 1.46 -7.53 -9.90
N ILE A 38 0.89 -7.34 -11.09
CA ILE A 38 0.24 -6.10 -11.50
C ILE A 38 -1.22 -6.42 -11.75
N VAL A 39 -2.13 -5.69 -11.12
CA VAL A 39 -3.56 -5.92 -11.22
C VAL A 39 -4.28 -4.61 -11.52
N LYS A 40 -5.41 -4.70 -12.21
CA LYS A 40 -6.27 -3.56 -12.53
C LYS A 40 -7.50 -3.58 -11.63
N PHE A 41 -7.83 -2.43 -11.04
CA PHE A 41 -9.11 -2.17 -10.42
C PHE A 41 -10.22 -2.07 -11.49
N LYS A 42 -11.49 -2.09 -11.04
CA LYS A 42 -12.67 -1.94 -11.90
C LYS A 42 -12.71 -0.61 -12.66
N ASP A 43 -12.02 0.42 -12.16
CA ASP A 43 -11.87 1.74 -12.80
C ASP A 43 -10.60 1.84 -13.66
N ASN A 44 -10.01 0.71 -14.03
CA ASN A 44 -8.80 0.59 -14.86
C ASN A 44 -7.52 1.13 -14.20
N LYS A 45 -7.57 1.57 -12.93
CA LYS A 45 -6.36 1.91 -12.16
C LYS A 45 -5.51 0.66 -11.94
N GLN A 46 -4.20 0.82 -12.01
CA GLN A 46 -3.26 -0.27 -11.75
C GLN A 46 -2.75 -0.19 -10.32
N TYR A 47 -2.61 -1.35 -9.71
CA TYR A 47 -1.83 -1.51 -8.50
C TYR A 47 -0.80 -2.62 -8.68
N LYS A 48 0.25 -2.50 -7.88
CA LYS A 48 1.40 -3.38 -7.88
C LYS A 48 1.50 -4.04 -6.52
N ILE A 49 1.73 -5.35 -6.52
CA ILE A 49 1.98 -6.12 -5.32
C ILE A 49 3.42 -6.63 -5.37
N VAL A 50 4.11 -6.47 -4.24
CA VAL A 50 5.43 -7.06 -3.98
C VAL A 50 5.31 -7.86 -2.71
N LYS A 51 5.72 -9.12 -2.77
CA LYS A 51 5.84 -9.99 -1.61
C LYS A 51 7.32 -10.15 -1.29
N GLU A 52 7.79 -9.36 -0.34
CA GLU A 52 9.11 -9.53 0.25
C GLU A 52 9.00 -10.51 1.42
N LYS A 53 10.12 -11.16 1.82
CA LYS A 53 10.14 -12.31 2.74
C LYS A 53 9.10 -12.26 3.87
N ASP A 54 9.05 -11.12 4.56
CA ASP A 54 8.18 -10.90 5.70
C ASP A 54 7.07 -9.87 5.44
N PHE A 55 7.03 -9.22 4.27
CA PHE A 55 6.12 -8.11 4.01
C PHE A 55 5.35 -8.26 2.69
N LEU A 56 4.05 -8.01 2.77
CA LEU A 56 3.20 -7.78 1.62
C LEU A 56 3.06 -6.27 1.41
N THR A 57 3.62 -5.79 0.30
CA THR A 57 3.60 -4.38 -0.08
C THR A 57 2.67 -4.18 -1.28
N PHE A 58 1.79 -3.21 -1.15
CA PHE A 58 0.79 -2.80 -2.12
C PHE A 58 1.01 -1.35 -2.51
N GLN A 59 1.20 -1.09 -3.80
CA GLN A 59 1.31 0.27 -4.32
C GLN A 59 0.18 0.56 -5.30
N PHE A 60 -0.45 1.73 -5.16
CA PHE A 60 -1.39 2.25 -6.15
C PHE A 60 -1.30 3.77 -6.25
N GLN A 61 -1.89 4.31 -7.33
CA GLN A 61 -1.84 5.74 -7.63
C GLN A 61 -3.25 6.28 -7.89
N SER A 62 -3.53 7.46 -7.32
CA SER A 62 -4.67 8.31 -7.67
C SER A 62 -4.17 9.51 -8.49
N LYS A 63 -5.11 10.40 -8.88
CA LYS A 63 -4.78 11.60 -9.66
C LYS A 63 -3.75 12.48 -8.94
N GLU A 64 -3.88 12.61 -7.62
CA GLU A 64 -3.11 13.57 -6.84
C GLU A 64 -2.02 12.92 -5.98
N PHE A 65 -2.20 11.65 -5.59
CA PHE A 65 -1.33 10.98 -4.65
C PHE A 65 -0.95 9.56 -5.11
N SER A 66 0.19 9.11 -4.64
CA SER A 66 0.65 7.73 -4.72
C SER A 66 0.75 7.17 -3.31
N TYR A 67 0.37 5.91 -3.19
CA TYR A 67 0.21 5.20 -1.93
C TYR A 67 1.07 3.95 -1.94
N ILE A 68 1.81 3.72 -0.86
CA ILE A 68 2.51 2.47 -0.60
C ILE A 68 2.03 1.98 0.76
N MET A 69 1.34 0.85 0.78
CA MET A 69 0.87 0.18 1.99
C MET A 69 1.70 -1.08 2.17
N SER A 70 2.22 -1.34 3.36
CA SER A 70 3.04 -2.52 3.61
C SER A 70 2.68 -3.14 4.95
N SER A 71 2.61 -4.47 4.99
CA SER A 71 2.32 -5.18 6.22
C SER A 71 2.99 -6.55 6.28
N ASN A 72 3.41 -6.95 7.48
CA ASN A 72 3.95 -8.27 7.76
C ASN A 72 2.93 -9.24 8.39
N THR A 73 1.68 -8.81 8.56
CA THR A 73 0.65 -9.69 9.12
C THR A 73 0.31 -10.80 8.12
N LYS A 74 0.21 -12.03 8.63
CA LYS A 74 -0.22 -13.20 7.84
C LYS A 74 -1.71 -13.19 7.51
N ASN A 75 -2.47 -12.33 8.19
CA ASN A 75 -3.93 -12.29 8.11
C ASN A 75 -4.46 -11.33 7.04
N ILE A 76 -3.66 -10.34 6.62
CA ILE A 76 -4.08 -9.37 5.61
C ILE A 76 -3.93 -9.98 4.23
N LYS A 77 -5.02 -9.92 3.46
CA LYS A 77 -5.03 -10.43 2.09
C LYS A 77 -4.94 -9.28 1.10
N GLU A 78 -4.58 -9.60 -0.14
CA GLU A 78 -4.63 -8.68 -1.28
C GLU A 78 -5.99 -7.95 -1.35
N GLU A 79 -7.09 -8.67 -1.09
CA GLU A 79 -8.46 -8.15 -1.07
C GLU A 79 -8.67 -7.01 -0.05
N ASP A 80 -7.97 -7.03 1.08
CA ASP A 80 -8.12 -6.01 2.10
C ASP A 80 -7.43 -4.70 1.69
N PHE A 81 -6.27 -4.80 1.03
CA PHE A 81 -5.64 -3.64 0.40
C PHE A 81 -6.49 -3.04 -0.73
N ILE A 82 -7.16 -3.89 -1.53
CA ILE A 82 -8.11 -3.44 -2.55
C ILE A 82 -9.26 -2.66 -1.92
N LYS A 83 -9.83 -3.15 -0.80
CA LYS A 83 -10.90 -2.44 -0.08
C LYS A 83 -10.43 -1.07 0.43
N ILE A 84 -9.22 -0.98 1.00
CA ILE A 84 -8.64 0.29 1.47
C ILE A 84 -8.40 1.24 0.30
N ALA A 85 -7.83 0.76 -0.80
CA ALA A 85 -7.59 1.59 -1.98
C ALA A 85 -8.90 2.12 -2.59
N ASN A 86 -9.97 1.32 -2.58
CA ASN A 86 -11.30 1.74 -3.04
C ASN A 86 -12.02 2.71 -2.08
N SER A 87 -11.68 2.68 -0.77
CA SER A 87 -12.30 3.58 0.21
C SER A 87 -11.71 4.99 0.18
N ILE A 88 -10.48 5.14 -0.31
CA ILE A 88 -9.83 6.43 -0.54
C ILE A 88 -10.54 7.14 -1.70
N LYS A 89 -11.50 8.00 -1.36
CA LYS A 89 -12.25 8.81 -2.32
C LYS A 89 -11.31 9.77 -3.07
N LYS A 90 -11.68 10.01 -4.34
CA LYS A 90 -10.96 10.79 -5.36
C LYS A 90 -10.57 12.18 -4.89
#